data_AF-A0A067TK67-F1
#
_entry.id   AF-A0A067TK67-F1
#
_cell.length_a   1.000
_cell.length_b   1.000
_cell.length_c   1.000
_cell.angle_alpha   90.00
_cell.angle_beta   90.00
_cell.angle_gamma   90.00
#
_symmetry.space_group_name_H-M   'P 1'
#
loop_
_entity.id
_entity.type
_entity.pdbx_description
1 polymer ?
#
loop_
_entity_poly.entity_id
_entity_poly.type
_entity_poly.pdbx_seq_one_letter_code
_entity_poly.pdbx_strand_id
1 'polypeptide(L)'
;MPVATSSRRKPLRRQNSEDIEDVRNTQANGNDDEVSDEDRPRVSRKVKKEKKGKQRPEPEDDDDDVAAAEDEDPDEDDRIDVANFPDQPLQRSDLHKLKGIAEDWRNMQTQIGQRWDIYKDVAGAMAEAGEEDIKTSKDLRELDRAMKEFLDIDAEMTAHAGSLDALYQQIARNEQIVDAATRYEDSLQERQEEYLGKTTRQKYARNPKYIDFHSNIWDVHHPTEPMPPLTDFIDREDGDDDDDDDDLEMGGATQNYDCPITLTLLVNPVTSKVCKHSFSADAIKEHCRNGLAKCPAAGCNKSFRASDCVPDAALAKKVKVYARRMAAAAEDSDAEEVVD
;
A
#
# COMPACT_ATOMS: atom_id res chain seq x y z
N MET A 1 -17.56 -8.03 -66.77
CA MET A 1 -16.26 -7.69 -67.39
C MET A 1 -16.14 -6.16 -67.42
N PRO A 2 -15.03 -5.49 -67.03
CA PRO A 2 -13.89 -5.80 -66.14
C PRO A 2 -13.92 -4.93 -64.83
N VAL A 3 -13.28 -5.22 -63.69
CA VAL A 3 -11.86 -5.22 -63.21
C VAL A 3 -11.16 -3.83 -63.06
N ALA A 4 -10.33 -3.76 -62.02
CA ALA A 4 -9.92 -2.68 -61.11
C ALA A 4 -8.82 -1.66 -61.53
N THR A 5 -8.43 -0.85 -60.52
CA THR A 5 -7.13 -0.13 -60.26
C THR A 5 -7.12 1.37 -60.63
N SER A 6 -6.43 2.32 -59.97
CA SER A 6 -5.58 2.45 -58.78
C SER A 6 -5.50 3.94 -58.38
N SER A 7 -5.08 4.30 -57.16
CA SER A 7 -4.14 5.43 -57.01
C SER A 7 -3.42 5.41 -55.65
N ARG A 8 -2.12 5.69 -55.71
CA ARG A 8 -1.07 5.45 -54.71
C ARG A 8 -0.52 6.82 -54.27
N ARG A 9 -0.44 7.11 -52.97
CA ARG A 9 0.30 8.27 -52.44
C ARG A 9 1.54 7.81 -51.65
N LYS A 10 2.67 8.50 -51.92
CA LYS A 10 4.02 8.25 -51.41
C LYS A 10 4.25 8.85 -50.01
N PRO A 11 5.22 8.35 -49.21
CA PRO A 11 5.66 8.95 -47.95
C PRO A 11 6.86 9.89 -48.16
N LEU A 12 6.99 10.90 -47.28
CA LEU A 12 8.16 11.78 -47.17
C LEU A 12 9.04 11.36 -45.99
N ARG A 13 10.36 11.47 -46.22
CA ARG A 13 11.50 11.01 -45.41
C ARG A 13 12.31 12.22 -44.94
N ARG A 14 12.90 12.16 -43.73
CA ARG A 14 14.23 12.65 -43.27
C ARG A 14 14.28 12.59 -41.73
N GLN A 15 15.07 11.74 -41.06
CA GLN A 15 16.54 11.73 -40.82
C GLN A 15 17.08 12.89 -39.93
N ASN A 16 17.49 12.50 -38.71
CA ASN A 16 18.61 12.88 -37.82
C ASN A 16 19.22 14.30 -37.86
N SER A 17 19.53 14.88 -36.67
CA SER A 17 20.86 14.82 -36.03
C SER A 17 20.94 15.66 -34.74
N GLU A 18 21.95 15.33 -33.92
CA GLU A 18 22.35 15.91 -32.64
C GLU A 18 23.11 17.25 -32.77
N ASP A 19 23.22 17.95 -31.63
CA ASP A 19 24.34 18.78 -31.14
C ASP A 19 24.53 20.25 -31.60
N ILE A 20 25.10 21.05 -30.67
CA ILE A 20 25.73 22.40 -30.76
C ILE A 20 25.02 23.57 -30.04
N GLU A 21 25.56 23.84 -28.84
CA GLU A 21 26.09 25.09 -28.24
C GLU A 21 25.28 26.41 -28.15
N ASP A 22 25.14 26.84 -26.89
CA ASP A 22 25.55 28.14 -26.30
C ASP A 22 25.56 29.42 -27.17
N VAL A 23 24.87 30.48 -26.69
CA VAL A 23 25.38 31.87 -26.55
C VAL A 23 24.25 32.83 -26.10
N ARG A 24 24.63 33.63 -25.10
CA ARG A 24 23.95 34.72 -24.37
C ARG A 24 23.46 35.90 -25.23
N ASN A 25 22.36 36.55 -24.82
CA ASN A 25 22.25 38.02 -24.55
C ASN A 25 20.80 38.39 -24.13
N THR A 26 20.55 38.84 -22.90
CA THR A 26 20.51 40.22 -22.36
C THR A 26 19.38 41.15 -22.83
N GLN A 27 18.58 41.62 -21.85
CA GLN A 27 17.97 42.95 -21.62
C GLN A 27 16.69 42.76 -20.77
N ALA A 28 16.67 43.08 -19.47
CA ALA A 28 16.63 44.40 -18.82
C ALA A 28 15.34 45.19 -19.10
N ASN A 29 14.41 45.18 -18.14
CA ASN A 29 13.67 46.38 -17.72
C ASN A 29 13.04 46.14 -16.33
N GLY A 30 13.32 47.06 -15.41
CA GLY A 30 12.85 47.03 -14.02
C GLY A 30 11.51 47.74 -13.83
N ASN A 31 10.90 47.49 -12.68
CA ASN A 31 10.29 48.51 -11.84
C ASN A 31 10.11 47.97 -10.42
N ASP A 32 10.57 48.76 -9.45
CA ASP A 32 10.40 48.64 -8.00
C ASP A 32 8.92 48.67 -7.59
N ASP A 33 8.56 47.90 -6.54
CA ASP A 33 7.73 48.38 -5.44
C ASP A 33 7.85 47.47 -4.20
N GLU A 34 7.77 48.14 -3.05
CA GLU A 34 8.30 47.81 -1.72
C GLU A 34 7.68 46.58 -1.02
N VAL A 35 8.51 45.79 -0.32
CA VAL A 35 8.05 44.81 0.68
C VAL A 35 8.70 45.05 2.05
N SER A 36 7.82 45.13 3.04
CA SER A 36 8.02 45.43 4.45
C SER A 36 8.98 44.45 5.15
N ASP A 37 9.87 45.01 5.96
CA ASP A 37 10.89 44.35 6.77
C ASP A 37 10.30 44.01 8.14
N GLU A 38 10.02 42.73 8.42
CA GLU A 38 10.04 42.15 9.77
C GLU A 38 9.92 40.61 9.68
N ASP A 39 10.78 39.92 10.46
CA ASP A 39 10.89 38.48 10.66
C ASP A 39 11.54 37.60 9.58
N ARG A 40 12.88 37.66 9.51
CA ARG A 40 13.73 36.52 9.13
C ARG A 40 14.85 36.26 10.15
N PRO A 41 15.17 34.99 10.43
CA PRO A 41 16.05 34.58 11.53
C PRO A 41 17.53 34.90 11.29
N ARG A 42 18.20 35.39 12.34
CA ARG A 42 19.64 35.72 12.41
C ARG A 42 20.51 34.48 12.24
N VAL A 43 21.30 34.44 11.16
CA VAL A 43 22.44 33.52 11.01
C VAL A 43 23.73 34.29 11.33
N SER A 44 24.52 33.73 12.24
CA SER A 44 25.74 34.29 12.79
C SER A 44 26.90 34.28 11.80
N ARG A 45 27.72 35.33 11.88
CA ARG A 45 28.89 35.63 11.04
C ARG A 45 30.00 34.58 11.21
N LYS A 46 30.47 33.99 10.11
CA LYS A 46 31.81 33.39 10.02
C LYS A 46 32.79 34.35 9.34
N VAL A 47 33.91 34.56 10.03
CA VAL A 47 35.05 35.40 9.62
C VAL A 47 35.95 34.63 8.66
N LYS A 48 36.39 35.34 7.63
CA LYS A 48 37.32 34.90 6.58
C LYS A 48 38.76 35.11 7.03
N LYS A 49 39.63 34.10 6.89
CA LYS A 49 41.03 34.34 6.48
C LYS A 49 41.68 33.10 5.88
N GLU A 50 42.17 33.29 4.66
CA GLU A 50 42.96 32.36 3.85
C GLU A 50 44.36 32.13 4.43
N LYS A 51 44.90 30.91 4.26
CA LYS A 51 46.33 30.71 3.97
C LYS A 51 46.61 29.36 3.28
N LYS A 52 46.73 29.46 1.95
CA LYS A 52 47.81 28.96 1.09
C LYS A 52 48.48 27.63 1.47
N GLY A 53 48.18 26.57 0.71
CA GLY A 53 48.89 25.31 0.73
C GLY A 53 50.33 25.41 0.22
N LYS A 54 51.18 24.51 0.73
CA LYS A 54 52.47 24.16 0.13
C LYS A 54 52.75 22.68 0.38
N GLN A 55 53.08 21.99 -0.71
CA GLN A 55 53.36 20.56 -0.84
C GLN A 55 54.50 20.09 0.06
N ARG A 56 54.38 18.83 0.50
CA ARG A 56 55.40 18.03 1.16
C ARG A 56 56.14 17.19 0.09
N PRO A 57 57.47 17.16 0.08
CA PRO A 57 58.20 15.93 -0.17
C PRO A 57 58.90 15.47 1.12
N GLU A 58 59.02 14.15 1.23
CA GLU A 58 59.61 13.40 2.34
C GLU A 58 61.05 13.81 2.66
N PRO A 59 61.51 13.63 3.91
CA PRO A 59 62.92 13.39 4.17
C PRO A 59 63.16 11.98 4.74
N GLU A 60 64.27 11.43 4.27
CA GLU A 60 64.97 10.23 4.70
C GLU A 60 65.54 10.38 6.12
N ASP A 61 65.84 9.22 6.71
CA ASP A 61 66.42 9.01 8.04
C ASP A 61 67.75 9.77 8.27
N ASP A 62 67.90 10.42 9.43
CA ASP A 62 69.18 10.55 10.13
C ASP A 62 68.93 10.90 11.61
N ASP A 63 69.59 10.12 12.48
CA ASP A 63 69.58 10.18 13.94
C ASP A 63 70.10 11.53 14.47
N ASP A 64 69.38 12.17 15.40
CA ASP A 64 70.01 12.82 16.56
C ASP A 64 69.00 13.10 17.69
N ASP A 65 69.40 12.66 18.86
CA ASP A 65 68.65 12.62 20.12
C ASP A 65 68.62 14.03 20.74
N VAL A 66 67.48 14.72 20.68
CA VAL A 66 67.27 15.95 21.46
C VAL A 66 65.84 15.96 22.03
N ALA A 67 65.78 15.91 23.36
CA ALA A 67 64.59 15.83 24.20
C ALA A 67 63.39 16.64 23.67
N ALA A 68 62.33 15.93 23.31
CA ALA A 68 61.02 16.50 22.99
C ALA A 68 60.44 17.16 24.26
N ALA A 69 60.39 18.48 24.26
CA ALA A 69 59.38 19.18 25.06
C ALA A 69 58.05 18.92 24.38
N GLU A 70 57.11 18.35 25.13
CA GLU A 70 55.72 18.15 24.73
C GLU A 70 55.10 19.52 24.43
N ASP A 71 55.09 19.91 23.15
CA ASP A 71 54.14 20.91 22.65
C ASP A 71 52.76 20.22 22.66
N GLU A 72 52.12 20.20 23.82
CA GLU A 72 50.69 19.90 23.92
C GLU A 72 49.95 20.96 23.10
N ASP A 73 49.44 20.57 21.92
CA ASP A 73 48.49 21.36 21.16
C ASP A 73 47.28 21.65 22.08
N PRO A 74 47.03 22.90 22.50
CA PRO A 74 45.98 23.22 23.47
C PRO A 74 44.56 23.05 22.90
N ASP A 75 44.44 22.63 21.65
CA ASP A 75 43.18 22.40 20.94
C ASP A 75 42.75 20.91 20.96
N GLU A 76 43.49 20.01 21.62
CA GLU A 76 43.13 18.58 21.72
C GLU A 76 42.05 18.29 22.79
N ASP A 77 41.83 19.23 23.72
CA ASP A 77 40.85 19.14 24.83
C ASP A 77 39.40 19.49 24.43
N ASP A 78 39.17 19.98 23.22
CA ASP A 78 37.84 20.29 22.67
C ASP A 78 37.21 19.11 21.91
N ARG A 79 37.85 17.93 21.93
CA ARG A 79 37.26 16.71 21.38
C ARG A 79 36.12 16.25 22.29
N ILE A 80 34.88 16.40 21.82
CA ILE A 80 33.69 15.85 22.46
C ILE A 80 33.97 14.38 22.81
N ASP A 81 34.01 14.08 24.10
CA ASP A 81 34.18 12.71 24.60
C ASP A 81 32.91 11.91 24.32
N VAL A 82 32.85 11.33 23.12
CA VAL A 82 31.72 10.53 22.63
C VAL A 82 31.45 9.33 23.56
N ALA A 83 32.46 8.85 24.30
CA ALA A 83 32.30 7.73 25.24
C ALA A 83 31.60 8.14 26.55
N ASN A 84 31.48 9.43 26.84
CA ASN A 84 30.98 9.96 28.11
C ASN A 84 29.80 10.92 27.94
N PHE A 85 29.08 10.81 26.82
CA PHE A 85 27.85 11.55 26.53
C PHE A 85 26.62 10.72 26.93
N PRO A 86 26.03 10.93 28.13
CA PRO A 86 24.87 10.16 28.57
C PRO A 86 23.61 10.58 27.81
N ASP A 87 22.65 9.66 27.71
CA ASP A 87 21.37 9.94 27.09
C ASP A 87 20.65 11.09 27.80
N GLN A 88 20.10 12.00 27.01
CA GLN A 88 19.34 13.14 27.51
C GLN A 88 17.85 12.80 27.54
N PRO A 89 17.14 13.19 28.61
CA PRO A 89 15.71 12.93 28.69
C PRO A 89 14.97 13.66 27.57
N LEU A 90 14.02 12.96 26.95
CA LEU A 90 13.18 13.54 25.90
C LEU A 90 12.41 14.75 26.42
N GLN A 91 12.52 15.86 25.70
CA GLN A 91 11.82 17.09 26.04
C GLN A 91 10.39 17.04 25.51
N ARG A 92 9.49 17.81 26.13
CA ARG A 92 8.13 18.00 25.60
C ARG A 92 8.11 18.56 24.18
N SER A 93 9.12 19.35 23.82
CA SER A 93 9.29 19.83 22.46
C SER A 93 9.49 18.70 21.46
N ASP A 94 9.97 17.52 21.85
CA ASP A 94 10.24 16.42 20.91
C ASP A 94 9.00 15.54 20.65
N LEU A 95 7.91 15.75 21.40
CA LEU A 95 6.64 15.03 21.22
C LEU A 95 6.06 15.15 19.80
N HIS A 96 6.18 16.33 19.18
CA HIS A 96 5.69 16.51 17.81
C HIS A 96 6.49 15.69 16.80
N LYS A 97 7.79 15.46 17.05
CA LYS A 97 8.64 14.62 16.19
C LYS A 97 8.24 13.17 16.32
N LEU A 98 8.06 12.66 17.55
CA LEU A 98 7.60 11.28 17.78
C LEU A 98 6.25 11.02 17.11
N LYS A 99 5.31 11.96 17.27
CA LYS A 99 4.00 11.89 16.61
C LYS A 99 4.12 11.92 15.09
N GLY A 100 5.00 12.76 14.55
CA GLY A 100 5.30 12.81 13.11
C GLY A 100 5.82 11.48 12.58
N ILE A 101 6.82 10.88 13.24
CA ILE A 101 7.38 9.58 12.83
C ILE A 101 6.32 8.48 12.93
N ALA A 102 5.48 8.48 13.98
CA ALA A 102 4.37 7.54 14.10
C ALA A 102 3.32 7.72 12.99
N GLU A 103 3.05 8.96 12.58
CA GLU A 103 2.19 9.26 11.43
C GLU A 103 2.82 8.81 10.11
N ASP A 104 4.14 8.97 9.95
CA ASP A 104 4.87 8.49 8.77
C ASP A 104 4.75 6.96 8.62
N TRP A 105 4.90 6.19 9.71
CA TRP A 105 4.67 4.74 9.69
C TRP A 105 3.24 4.37 9.26
N ARG A 106 2.22 5.06 9.79
CA ARG A 106 0.82 4.83 9.39
C ARG A 106 0.55 5.23 7.94
N ASN A 107 1.20 6.29 7.48
CA ASN A 107 1.11 6.72 6.08
C ASN A 107 1.73 5.68 5.16
N MET A 108 2.91 5.15 5.50
CA MET A 108 3.54 4.04 4.76
C MET A 108 2.64 2.80 4.76
N GLN A 109 2.11 2.40 5.91
CA GLN A 109 1.15 1.29 6.02
C GLN A 109 -0.06 1.52 5.13
N THR A 110 -0.61 2.73 5.09
CA THR A 110 -1.78 3.04 4.25
C THR A 110 -1.45 2.98 2.77
N GLN A 111 -0.28 3.49 2.35
CA GLN A 111 0.13 3.49 0.94
C GLN A 111 0.43 2.08 0.43
N ILE A 112 1.16 1.28 1.23
CA ILE A 112 1.48 -0.11 0.92
C ILE A 112 0.21 -0.96 1.00
N GLY A 113 -0.58 -0.73 2.05
CA GLY A 113 -1.87 -1.33 2.32
C GLY A 113 -2.91 -1.15 1.22
N GLN A 114 -2.77 -0.16 0.34
CA GLN A 114 -3.69 0.06 -0.79
C GLN A 114 -3.47 -0.91 -1.96
N ARG A 115 -2.29 -1.51 -2.09
CA ARG A 115 -1.89 -2.32 -3.26
C ARG A 115 -2.01 -3.83 -3.08
N TRP A 116 -2.65 -4.28 -1.99
CA TRP A 116 -2.89 -5.70 -1.74
C TRP A 116 -3.80 -6.34 -2.80
N ASP A 117 -4.60 -5.54 -3.49
CA ASP A 117 -5.54 -5.97 -4.54
C ASP A 117 -4.84 -6.65 -5.71
N ILE A 118 -3.55 -6.38 -5.93
CA ILE A 118 -2.72 -7.05 -6.93
C ILE A 118 -2.65 -8.55 -6.66
N TYR A 119 -2.44 -8.98 -5.41
CA TYR A 119 -2.38 -10.40 -5.06
C TYR A 119 -3.70 -11.09 -5.40
N LYS A 120 -4.82 -10.46 -5.05
CA LYS A 120 -6.16 -10.95 -5.37
C LYS A 120 -6.38 -11.07 -6.87
N ASP A 121 -6.05 -10.02 -7.63
CA ASP A 121 -6.26 -9.99 -9.09
C ASP A 121 -5.41 -11.04 -9.81
N VAL A 122 -4.14 -11.22 -9.41
CA VAL A 122 -3.26 -12.24 -9.98
C VAL A 122 -3.77 -13.64 -9.64
N ALA A 123 -4.18 -13.89 -8.39
CA ALA A 123 -4.72 -15.17 -7.96
C ALA A 123 -5.96 -15.57 -8.77
N GLY A 124 -6.89 -14.63 -8.96
CA GLY A 124 -8.09 -14.86 -9.76
C GLY A 124 -7.76 -15.14 -11.23
N ALA A 125 -6.77 -14.44 -11.80
CA ALA A 125 -6.33 -14.69 -13.17
C ALA A 125 -5.66 -16.07 -13.34
N MET A 126 -4.94 -16.54 -12.32
CA MET A 126 -4.31 -17.87 -12.31
C MET A 126 -5.33 -18.99 -12.19
N ALA A 127 -6.30 -18.85 -11.27
CA ALA A 127 -7.43 -19.77 -11.15
C ALA A 127 -8.21 -19.84 -12.49
N GLU A 128 -8.42 -18.70 -13.16
CA GLU A 128 -9.03 -18.65 -14.49
C GLU A 128 -8.21 -19.32 -15.60
N ALA A 129 -6.89 -19.39 -15.44
CA ALA A 129 -6.00 -20.04 -16.39
C ALA A 129 -6.00 -21.58 -16.24
N GLY A 130 -6.73 -22.11 -15.26
CA GLY A 130 -6.86 -23.55 -15.02
C GLY A 130 -6.01 -24.09 -13.87
N GLU A 131 -5.39 -23.22 -13.05
CA GLU A 131 -4.81 -23.66 -11.77
C GLU A 131 -5.93 -24.07 -10.82
N GLU A 132 -5.89 -25.29 -10.28
CA GLU A 132 -6.98 -25.86 -9.48
C GLU A 132 -7.10 -25.21 -8.09
N ASP A 133 -6.12 -25.40 -7.21
CA ASP A 133 -6.21 -24.97 -5.82
C ASP A 133 -4.84 -24.53 -5.31
N ILE A 134 -4.82 -23.71 -4.25
CA ILE A 134 -3.59 -23.38 -3.50
C ILE A 134 -2.92 -24.66 -2.97
N LYS A 135 -3.69 -25.73 -2.71
CA LYS A 135 -3.12 -27.00 -2.28
C LYS A 135 -2.41 -27.77 -3.39
N THR A 136 -2.61 -27.49 -4.66
CA THR A 136 -2.00 -28.25 -5.77
C THR A 136 -1.04 -27.41 -6.58
N SER A 137 -1.41 -26.15 -6.87
CA SER A 137 -0.63 -25.22 -7.65
C SER A 137 0.60 -24.69 -6.90
N LYS A 138 1.78 -24.80 -7.52
CA LYS A 138 3.01 -24.20 -6.98
C LYS A 138 2.92 -22.68 -6.97
N ASP A 139 2.41 -22.10 -8.04
CA ASP A 139 2.42 -20.66 -8.24
C ASP A 139 1.38 -19.98 -7.31
N LEU A 140 0.21 -20.60 -7.07
CA LEU A 140 -0.74 -20.09 -6.08
C LEU A 140 -0.20 -20.16 -4.64
N ARG A 141 0.63 -21.17 -4.31
CA ARG A 141 1.31 -21.23 -2.99
C ARG A 141 2.37 -20.15 -2.84
N GLU A 142 3.09 -19.83 -3.90
CA GLU A 142 4.05 -18.72 -3.89
C GLU A 142 3.32 -17.40 -3.68
N LEU A 143 2.17 -17.22 -4.32
CA LEU A 143 1.34 -16.04 -4.15
C LEU A 143 0.71 -15.95 -2.75
N ASP A 144 0.22 -17.06 -2.19
CA ASP A 144 -0.29 -17.16 -0.82
C ASP A 144 0.78 -16.78 0.21
N ARG A 145 2.01 -17.25 0.02
CA ARG A 145 3.16 -16.86 0.86
C ARG A 145 3.45 -15.37 0.76
N ALA A 146 3.50 -14.84 -0.45
CA ALA A 146 3.76 -13.42 -0.66
C ALA A 146 2.65 -12.53 -0.06
N MET A 147 1.40 -13.01 -0.04
CA MET A 147 0.29 -12.36 0.63
C MET A 147 0.46 -12.37 2.16
N LYS A 148 0.90 -13.50 2.74
CA LYS A 148 1.21 -13.59 4.19
C LYS A 148 2.37 -12.67 4.58
N GLU A 149 3.46 -12.67 3.82
CA GLU A 149 4.60 -11.76 4.02
C GLU A 149 4.15 -10.29 3.96
N PHE A 150 3.24 -9.94 3.06
CA PHE A 150 2.66 -8.59 3.01
C PHE A 150 1.89 -8.22 4.28
N LEU A 151 1.12 -9.16 4.83
CA LEU A 151 0.38 -8.95 6.09
C LEU A 151 1.31 -8.86 7.29
N ASP A 152 2.39 -9.64 7.30
CA ASP A 152 3.44 -9.56 8.33
C ASP A 152 4.11 -8.18 8.32
N ILE A 153 4.41 -7.63 7.14
CA ILE A 153 4.96 -6.27 7.01
C ILE A 153 3.96 -5.22 7.49
N ASP A 154 2.65 -5.38 7.20
CA ASP A 154 1.59 -4.48 7.68
C ASP A 154 1.52 -4.49 9.22
N ALA A 155 1.68 -5.66 9.84
CA ALA A 155 1.74 -5.84 11.28
C ALA A 155 3.02 -5.21 11.88
N GLU A 156 4.18 -5.39 11.23
CA GLU A 156 5.45 -4.77 11.64
C GLU A 156 5.37 -3.24 11.62
N MET A 157 4.82 -2.65 10.57
CA MET A 157 4.60 -1.20 10.48
C MET A 157 3.64 -0.70 11.58
N THR A 158 2.61 -1.49 11.90
CA THR A 158 1.68 -1.20 12.99
C THR A 158 2.39 -1.26 14.34
N ALA A 159 3.31 -2.22 14.54
CA ALA A 159 4.10 -2.35 15.76
C ALA A 159 5.03 -1.14 15.95
N HIS A 160 5.70 -0.68 14.89
CA HIS A 160 6.51 0.55 14.90
C HIS A 160 5.71 1.81 15.25
N ALA A 161 4.54 1.99 14.63
CA ALA A 161 3.67 3.12 14.96
C ALA A 161 3.19 3.04 16.42
N GLY A 162 2.82 1.85 16.88
CA GLY A 162 2.33 1.61 18.24
C GLY A 162 3.38 1.79 19.34
N SER A 163 4.64 1.42 19.10
CA SER A 163 5.74 1.65 20.05
C SER A 163 6.06 3.15 20.19
N LEU A 164 6.03 3.90 19.09
CA LEU A 164 6.18 5.37 19.12
C LEU A 164 5.01 6.07 19.83
N ASP A 165 3.78 5.60 19.61
CA ASP A 165 2.62 6.11 20.35
C ASP A 165 2.73 5.83 21.85
N ALA A 166 3.22 4.65 22.25
CA ALA A 166 3.41 4.29 23.64
C ALA A 166 4.42 5.23 24.32
N LEU A 167 5.53 5.53 23.64
CA LEU A 167 6.51 6.52 24.10
C LEU A 167 5.90 7.93 24.20
N TYR A 168 5.15 8.34 23.18
CA TYR A 168 4.43 9.62 23.20
C TYR A 168 3.50 9.72 24.42
N GLN A 169 2.74 8.66 24.72
CA GLN A 169 1.82 8.61 25.86
C GLN A 169 2.56 8.63 27.21
N GLN A 170 3.72 8.00 27.34
CA GLN A 170 4.54 8.05 28.57
C GLN A 170 5.04 9.48 28.84
N ILE A 171 5.58 10.17 27.83
CA ILE A 171 6.06 11.56 27.98
C ILE A 171 4.89 12.53 28.22
N ALA A 172 3.74 12.31 27.58
CA ALA A 172 2.53 13.09 27.82
C ALA A 172 2.07 13.01 29.30
N ARG A 173 2.30 11.85 29.95
CA ARG A 173 2.04 11.60 31.38
C ARG A 173 3.07 12.22 32.34
N ASN A 174 4.08 12.93 31.83
CA ASN A 174 5.22 13.50 32.57
C ASN A 174 6.25 12.46 33.07
N GLU A 175 6.32 11.28 32.46
CA GLU A 175 7.40 10.35 32.76
C GLU A 175 8.70 10.84 32.09
N GLN A 176 9.81 10.82 32.84
CA GLN A 176 11.13 11.11 32.28
C GLN A 176 11.66 9.87 31.57
N ILE A 177 11.80 9.97 30.26
CA ILE A 177 12.43 8.94 29.43
C ILE A 177 13.84 9.40 29.10
N VAL A 178 14.81 8.87 29.85
CA VAL A 178 16.24 9.14 29.63
C VAL A 178 16.74 8.32 28.43
N ASP A 179 16.38 7.04 28.39
CA ASP A 179 16.79 6.13 27.33
C ASP A 179 15.63 5.83 26.38
N ALA A 180 15.44 6.73 25.42
CA ALA A 180 14.35 6.64 24.46
C ALA A 180 14.53 5.53 23.43
N ALA A 181 15.78 5.24 23.07
CA ALA A 181 16.11 4.25 22.06
C ALA A 181 15.84 2.84 22.58
N THR A 182 16.33 2.49 23.77
CA THR A 182 16.06 1.15 24.32
C THR A 182 14.59 0.97 24.65
N ARG A 183 13.90 1.98 25.18
CA ARG A 183 12.45 1.90 25.45
C ARG A 183 11.64 1.67 24.17
N TYR A 184 12.06 2.27 23.06
CA TYR A 184 11.46 2.01 21.76
C TYR A 184 11.73 0.59 21.30
N GLU A 185 12.98 0.14 21.36
CA GLU A 185 13.42 -1.20 20.95
C GLU A 185 12.74 -2.29 21.78
N ASP A 186 12.69 -2.14 23.10
CA ASP A 186 11.99 -3.05 24.02
C ASP A 186 10.50 -3.14 23.69
N SER A 187 9.84 -1.98 23.48
CA SER A 187 8.41 -1.96 23.16
C SER A 187 8.11 -2.52 21.77
N LEU A 188 9.03 -2.34 20.82
CA LEU A 188 8.94 -2.94 19.49
C LEU A 188 9.13 -4.44 19.57
N GLN A 189 10.15 -4.90 20.30
CA GLN A 189 10.46 -6.31 20.49
C GLN A 189 9.31 -7.04 21.18
N GLU A 190 8.75 -6.48 22.26
CA GLU A 190 7.58 -7.05 22.94
C GLU A 190 6.40 -7.25 21.96
N ARG A 191 6.12 -6.23 21.13
CA ARG A 191 5.06 -6.31 20.12
C ARG A 191 5.36 -7.32 19.02
N GLN A 192 6.61 -7.42 18.59
CA GLN A 192 7.04 -8.39 17.60
C GLN A 192 6.98 -9.82 18.15
N GLU A 193 7.41 -10.04 19.40
CA GLU A 193 7.32 -11.33 20.08
C GLU A 193 5.86 -11.76 20.29
N GLU A 194 4.99 -10.82 20.71
CA GLU A 194 3.55 -11.06 20.81
C GLU A 194 2.96 -11.44 19.46
N TYR A 195 3.37 -10.77 18.38
CA TYR A 195 2.91 -11.12 17.03
C TYR A 195 3.47 -12.48 16.59
N LEU A 196 4.76 -12.74 16.76
CA LEU A 196 5.40 -13.99 16.36
C LEU A 196 4.82 -15.19 17.11
N GLY A 197 4.46 -15.02 18.39
CA GLY A 197 3.83 -16.03 19.22
C GLY A 197 2.40 -16.41 18.82
N LYS A 198 1.74 -15.61 17.97
CA LYS A 198 0.41 -15.94 17.43
C LYS A 198 0.48 -17.06 16.39
N THR A 199 -0.53 -17.93 16.39
CA THR A 199 -0.66 -18.99 15.39
C THR A 199 -0.98 -18.41 14.00
N THR A 200 -0.83 -19.24 12.97
CA THR A 200 -1.17 -18.87 11.59
C THR A 200 -2.64 -18.47 11.46
N ARG A 201 -3.55 -19.15 12.18
CA ARG A 201 -4.98 -18.81 12.21
C ARG A 201 -5.23 -17.46 12.86
N GLN A 202 -4.63 -17.19 14.03
CA GLN A 202 -4.78 -15.92 14.74
C GLN A 202 -4.26 -14.73 13.92
N LYS A 203 -3.18 -14.91 13.15
CA LYS A 203 -2.61 -13.86 12.30
C LYS A 203 -3.49 -13.53 11.10
N TYR A 204 -3.99 -14.54 10.40
CA TYR A 204 -4.53 -14.34 9.05
C TYR A 204 -6.01 -14.67 8.90
N ALA A 205 -6.57 -15.62 9.67
CA ALA A 205 -7.91 -16.15 9.42
C ALA A 205 -9.01 -15.08 9.50
N ARG A 206 -8.84 -14.08 10.39
CA ARG A 206 -9.78 -12.97 10.58
C ARG A 206 -9.46 -11.73 9.74
N ASN A 207 -8.39 -11.76 8.93
CA ASN A 207 -7.97 -10.59 8.17
C ASN A 207 -8.81 -10.44 6.88
N PRO A 208 -9.55 -9.33 6.69
CA PRO A 208 -10.44 -9.16 5.53
C PRO A 208 -9.70 -9.21 4.19
N LYS A 209 -8.44 -8.74 4.13
CA LYS A 209 -7.64 -8.79 2.90
C LYS A 209 -7.31 -10.24 2.50
N TYR A 210 -7.06 -11.10 3.48
CA TYR A 210 -6.72 -12.51 3.25
C TYR A 210 -7.96 -13.34 2.92
N ILE A 211 -9.09 -13.06 3.57
CA ILE A 211 -10.40 -13.65 3.22
C ILE A 211 -10.76 -13.31 1.78
N ASP A 212 -10.67 -12.03 1.38
CA ASP A 212 -10.98 -11.60 0.00
C ASP A 212 -10.03 -12.23 -1.05
N PHE A 213 -8.79 -12.54 -0.67
CA PHE A 213 -7.82 -13.23 -1.53
C PHE A 213 -8.27 -14.68 -1.81
N HIS A 214 -8.57 -15.44 -0.74
CA HIS A 214 -9.05 -16.81 -0.86
C HIS A 214 -10.42 -16.89 -1.53
N SER A 215 -11.33 -15.95 -1.22
CA SER A 215 -12.67 -15.94 -1.82
C SER A 215 -12.60 -15.72 -3.32
N ASN A 216 -11.67 -14.91 -3.81
CA ASN A 216 -11.52 -14.65 -5.24
C ASN A 216 -11.04 -15.88 -6.01
N ILE A 217 -10.25 -16.76 -5.38
CA ILE A 217 -9.84 -18.06 -5.96
C ILE A 217 -11.04 -19.02 -5.91
N TRP A 218 -11.70 -19.11 -4.74
CA TRP A 218 -12.85 -19.99 -4.53
C TRP A 218 -14.00 -19.70 -5.50
N ASP A 219 -14.35 -18.43 -5.72
CA ASP A 219 -15.39 -17.97 -6.64
C ASP A 219 -15.14 -18.43 -8.10
N VAL A 220 -13.92 -18.82 -8.45
CA VAL A 220 -13.57 -19.34 -9.78
C VAL A 220 -14.02 -20.79 -9.94
N HIS A 221 -13.72 -21.62 -8.95
CA HIS A 221 -14.01 -23.06 -8.97
C HIS A 221 -15.43 -23.37 -8.48
N HIS A 222 -16.00 -22.52 -7.63
CA HIS A 222 -17.28 -22.74 -6.94
C HIS A 222 -18.21 -21.52 -7.08
N PRO A 223 -18.72 -21.22 -8.28
CA PRO A 223 -19.47 -19.98 -8.56
C PRO A 223 -20.81 -19.86 -7.81
N THR A 224 -21.35 -20.97 -7.30
CA THR A 224 -22.66 -21.02 -6.61
C THR A 224 -22.58 -21.34 -5.13
N GLU A 225 -21.40 -21.72 -4.63
CA GLU A 225 -21.21 -22.15 -3.25
C GLU A 225 -20.47 -21.07 -2.45
N PRO A 226 -20.96 -20.70 -1.25
CA PRO A 226 -20.22 -19.79 -0.39
C PRO A 226 -18.87 -20.41 -0.01
N MET A 227 -17.84 -19.57 0.04
CA MET A 227 -16.55 -20.03 0.54
C MET A 227 -16.69 -20.46 2.01
N PRO A 228 -16.21 -21.66 2.37
CA PRO A 228 -16.06 -22.06 3.77
C PRO A 228 -15.23 -21.05 4.56
N PRO A 229 -15.34 -21.04 5.91
CA PRO A 229 -14.46 -20.26 6.77
C PRO A 229 -12.99 -20.49 6.45
N LEU A 230 -12.18 -19.45 6.60
CA LEU A 230 -10.75 -19.53 6.27
C LEU A 230 -9.97 -20.50 7.19
N THR A 231 -10.54 -20.78 8.36
CA THR A 231 -10.09 -21.80 9.32
C THR A 231 -10.06 -23.20 8.71
N ASP A 232 -10.90 -23.52 7.72
CA ASP A 232 -10.88 -24.81 7.02
C ASP A 232 -9.70 -24.95 6.04
N PHE A 233 -9.14 -23.82 5.59
CA PHE A 233 -8.02 -23.79 4.65
C PHE A 233 -6.65 -23.72 5.34
N ILE A 234 -6.63 -23.35 6.63
CA ILE A 234 -5.41 -23.26 7.45
C ILE A 234 -5.40 -24.44 8.42
N ASP A 235 -4.34 -25.25 8.38
CA ASP A 235 -4.18 -26.35 9.31
C ASP A 235 -4.18 -25.86 10.77
N ARG A 236 -4.76 -26.65 11.67
CA ARG A 236 -4.82 -26.32 13.10
C ARG A 236 -3.43 -26.47 13.73
N GLU A 237 -3.04 -25.50 14.53
CA GLU A 237 -1.75 -25.44 15.24
C GLU A 237 -1.96 -25.54 16.76
N ASP A 238 -0.95 -26.02 17.50
CA ASP A 238 -0.95 -26.03 18.96
C ASP A 238 -0.97 -24.58 19.48
N GLY A 239 -2.04 -24.18 20.15
CA GLY A 239 -2.28 -22.80 20.59
C GLY A 239 -3.47 -22.11 19.91
N ASP A 240 -4.14 -22.79 18.97
CA ASP A 240 -5.48 -22.41 18.52
C ASP A 240 -6.49 -22.75 19.63
N ASP A 241 -6.89 -21.73 20.41
CA ASP A 241 -7.92 -21.85 21.45
C ASP A 241 -9.26 -22.28 20.82
N ASP A 242 -9.89 -23.32 21.38
CA ASP A 242 -11.24 -23.78 20.97
C ASP A 242 -12.34 -22.75 21.28
N ASP A 243 -12.04 -21.71 22.09
CA ASP A 243 -12.98 -20.63 22.46
C ASP A 243 -13.10 -19.53 21.39
N ASP A 244 -12.27 -19.55 20.35
CA ASP A 244 -12.35 -18.63 19.21
C ASP A 244 -13.38 -19.08 18.13
N ASP A 245 -14.02 -20.24 18.30
CA ASP A 245 -15.10 -20.78 17.46
C ASP A 245 -16.47 -20.08 17.69
N ASP A 246 -16.65 -19.39 18.82
CA ASP A 246 -17.89 -18.66 19.15
C ASP A 246 -17.90 -17.21 18.59
N ASP A 247 -16.78 -16.75 18.03
CA ASP A 247 -16.60 -15.44 17.42
C ASP A 247 -16.90 -15.53 15.91
N LEU A 248 -18.16 -15.23 15.55
CA LEU A 248 -18.73 -15.09 14.19
C LEU A 248 -17.68 -15.20 13.05
N GLU A 249 -17.43 -16.43 12.61
CA GLU A 249 -16.51 -16.72 11.51
C GLU A 249 -17.02 -16.06 10.22
N MET A 250 -16.18 -15.22 9.59
CA MET A 250 -16.52 -14.57 8.33
C MET A 250 -16.43 -15.57 7.18
N GLY A 251 -17.50 -16.34 6.96
CA GLY A 251 -17.68 -17.14 5.75
C GLY A 251 -17.81 -16.26 4.50
N GLY A 252 -17.46 -16.80 3.34
CA GLY A 252 -17.59 -16.09 2.07
C GLY A 252 -19.06 -15.85 1.72
N ALA A 253 -19.44 -14.58 1.50
CA ALA A 253 -20.77 -14.26 1.00
C ALA A 253 -20.84 -14.57 -0.51
N THR A 254 -21.81 -15.38 -0.94
CA THR A 254 -22.09 -15.59 -2.36
C THR A 254 -22.47 -14.25 -3.01
N GLN A 255 -21.66 -13.78 -3.95
CA GLN A 255 -21.99 -12.59 -4.72
C GLN A 255 -23.01 -12.95 -5.82
N ASN A 256 -24.26 -12.55 -5.62
CA ASN A 256 -25.27 -12.63 -6.67
C ASN A 256 -25.00 -11.55 -7.74
N TYR A 257 -24.66 -11.99 -8.95
CA TYR A 257 -24.41 -11.10 -10.10
C TYR A 257 -25.68 -10.75 -10.91
N ASP A 258 -26.84 -11.21 -10.46
CA ASP A 258 -28.12 -10.92 -11.07
C ASP A 258 -28.70 -9.59 -10.57
N CYS A 259 -29.26 -8.82 -11.50
CA CYS A 259 -29.92 -7.58 -11.17
C CYS A 259 -31.27 -7.84 -10.49
N PRO A 260 -31.55 -7.28 -9.30
CA PRO A 260 -32.84 -7.44 -8.63
C PRO A 260 -34.06 -6.91 -9.41
N ILE A 261 -33.85 -6.09 -10.45
CA ILE A 261 -34.91 -5.52 -11.28
C ILE A 261 -35.12 -6.36 -12.54
N THR A 262 -34.05 -6.67 -13.27
CA THR A 262 -34.16 -7.36 -14.57
C THR A 262 -34.11 -8.88 -14.43
N LEU A 263 -33.67 -9.41 -13.27
CA LEU A 263 -33.43 -10.83 -13.03
C LEU A 263 -32.47 -11.46 -14.04
N THR A 264 -31.63 -10.62 -14.66
CA THR A 264 -30.57 -11.01 -15.58
C THR A 264 -29.25 -10.51 -15.03
N LEU A 265 -28.15 -11.01 -15.59
CA LEU A 265 -26.81 -10.54 -15.27
C LEU A 265 -26.71 -9.00 -15.31
N LEU A 266 -26.02 -8.42 -14.33
CA LEU A 266 -25.84 -6.98 -14.20
C LEU A 266 -25.16 -6.37 -15.43
N VAL A 267 -25.75 -5.31 -15.99
CA VAL A 267 -25.17 -4.55 -17.10
C VAL A 267 -24.83 -3.14 -16.62
N ASN A 268 -23.55 -2.77 -16.69
CA ASN A 268 -23.01 -1.53 -16.12
C ASN A 268 -23.49 -1.34 -14.66
N PRO A 269 -23.03 -2.19 -13.71
CA PRO A 269 -23.53 -2.17 -12.36
C PRO A 269 -23.31 -0.83 -11.67
N VAL A 270 -24.34 -0.35 -10.98
CA VAL A 270 -24.29 0.81 -10.10
C VAL A 270 -24.73 0.41 -8.70
N THR A 271 -24.03 0.89 -7.68
CA THR A 271 -24.27 0.56 -6.27
C THR A 271 -24.83 1.78 -5.53
N SER A 272 -25.92 1.59 -4.78
CA SER A 272 -26.53 2.67 -3.99
C SER A 272 -25.71 2.97 -2.73
N LYS A 273 -25.38 4.24 -2.50
CA LYS A 273 -24.71 4.68 -1.26
C LYS A 273 -25.55 4.46 0.01
N VAL A 274 -26.87 4.37 -0.13
CA VAL A 274 -27.81 4.30 1.01
C VAL A 274 -28.00 2.86 1.49
N CYS A 275 -28.20 1.92 0.57
CA CYS A 275 -28.47 0.52 0.87
C CYS A 275 -27.38 -0.47 0.48
N LYS A 276 -26.35 -0.04 -0.25
CA LYS A 276 -25.24 -0.88 -0.78
C LYS A 276 -25.69 -2.01 -1.72
N HIS A 277 -26.92 -1.99 -2.22
CA HIS A 277 -27.38 -2.90 -3.26
C HIS A 277 -26.98 -2.42 -4.65
N SER A 278 -26.69 -3.36 -5.53
CA SER A 278 -26.22 -3.14 -6.90
C SER A 278 -27.30 -3.47 -7.94
N PHE A 279 -27.37 -2.68 -9.00
CA PHE A 279 -28.39 -2.77 -10.05
C PHE A 279 -27.78 -2.47 -11.43
N SER A 280 -28.43 -2.92 -12.50
CA SER A 280 -28.08 -2.50 -13.86
C SER A 280 -28.40 -1.02 -14.05
N ALA A 281 -27.46 -0.24 -14.60
CA ALA A 281 -27.55 1.22 -14.68
C ALA A 281 -28.85 1.70 -15.34
N ASP A 282 -29.26 1.07 -16.43
CA ASP A 282 -30.43 1.51 -17.20
C ASP A 282 -31.73 1.14 -16.49
N ALA A 283 -31.78 -0.04 -15.87
CA ALA A 283 -32.93 -0.50 -15.10
C ALA A 283 -33.21 0.38 -13.88
N ILE A 284 -32.18 0.77 -13.12
CA ILE A 284 -32.39 1.63 -11.94
C ILE A 284 -32.70 3.08 -12.31
N LYS A 285 -32.15 3.59 -13.42
CA LYS A 285 -32.51 4.92 -13.94
C LYS A 285 -33.99 4.97 -14.31
N GLU A 286 -34.52 3.91 -14.92
CA GLU A 286 -35.94 3.82 -15.23
C GLU A 286 -36.80 3.70 -13.96
N HIS A 287 -36.39 2.86 -13.00
CA HIS A 287 -37.08 2.70 -11.72
C HIS A 287 -37.14 3.99 -10.90
N CYS A 288 -36.07 4.79 -10.91
CA CYS A 288 -35.98 6.08 -10.23
C CYS A 288 -36.41 7.29 -11.09
N ARG A 289 -37.03 7.08 -12.26
CA ARG A 289 -37.40 8.16 -13.19
C ARG A 289 -38.28 9.23 -12.55
N ASN A 290 -39.16 8.83 -11.63
CA ASN A 290 -40.09 9.72 -10.94
C ASN A 290 -39.52 10.36 -9.65
N GLY A 291 -38.20 10.23 -9.42
CA GLY A 291 -37.51 10.83 -8.28
C GLY A 291 -37.15 9.80 -7.21
N LEU A 292 -37.64 10.02 -5.99
CA LEU A 292 -37.33 9.14 -4.85
C LEU A 292 -38.08 7.80 -5.01
N ALA A 293 -37.34 6.70 -5.16
CA ALA A 293 -37.90 5.37 -5.29
C ALA A 293 -37.47 4.46 -4.13
N LYS A 294 -38.29 3.46 -3.82
CA LYS A 294 -37.91 2.40 -2.88
C LYS A 294 -36.93 1.45 -3.55
N CYS A 295 -35.99 0.94 -2.76
CA CYS A 295 -35.03 -0.07 -3.20
C CYS A 295 -35.76 -1.30 -3.73
N PRO A 296 -35.50 -1.75 -4.97
CA PRO A 296 -36.15 -2.92 -5.55
C PRO A 296 -35.54 -4.25 -5.07
N ALA A 297 -34.40 -4.23 -4.38
CA ALA A 297 -33.86 -5.43 -3.74
C ALA A 297 -34.83 -5.98 -2.69
N ALA A 298 -35.08 -7.28 -2.74
CA ALA A 298 -36.02 -7.97 -1.86
C ALA A 298 -35.71 -7.68 -0.37
N GLY A 299 -36.73 -7.30 0.38
CA GLY A 299 -36.61 -7.01 1.83
C GLY A 299 -35.97 -5.67 2.19
N CYS A 300 -35.55 -4.84 1.24
CA CYS A 300 -34.96 -3.54 1.53
C CYS A 300 -36.00 -2.42 1.61
N ASN A 301 -36.08 -1.73 2.75
CA ASN A 301 -37.03 -0.63 2.97
C ASN A 301 -36.47 0.77 2.71
N LYS A 302 -35.20 0.86 2.29
CA LYS A 302 -34.52 2.15 2.06
C LYS A 302 -35.00 2.78 0.75
N SER A 303 -35.13 4.10 0.73
CA SER A 303 -35.48 4.87 -0.48
C SER A 303 -34.31 5.74 -0.91
N PHE A 304 -34.08 5.84 -2.21
CA PHE A 304 -32.97 6.60 -2.79
C PHE A 304 -33.34 7.18 -4.16
N ARG A 305 -32.53 8.12 -4.64
CA ARG A 305 -32.63 8.72 -5.98
C ARG A 305 -31.58 8.11 -6.90
N ALA A 306 -31.78 8.25 -8.21
CA ALA A 306 -30.79 7.83 -9.21
C ALA A 306 -29.40 8.46 -9.00
N SER A 307 -29.33 9.67 -8.43
CA SER A 307 -28.08 10.36 -8.07
C SER A 307 -27.29 9.69 -6.94
N ASP A 308 -27.94 8.87 -6.12
CA ASP A 308 -27.32 8.20 -4.98
C ASP A 308 -26.65 6.87 -5.39
N CYS A 309 -26.91 6.42 -6.62
CA CYS A 309 -26.28 5.27 -7.24
C CYS A 309 -24.98 5.70 -7.93
N VAL A 310 -23.87 5.06 -7.57
CA VAL A 310 -22.56 5.33 -8.16
C VAL A 310 -22.10 4.13 -8.98
N PRO A 311 -21.49 4.34 -10.15
CA PRO A 311 -20.88 3.26 -10.93
C PRO A 311 -19.88 2.46 -10.12
N ASP A 312 -20.02 1.13 -10.17
CA ASP A 312 -19.16 0.20 -9.45
C ASP A 312 -18.24 -0.53 -10.43
N ALA A 313 -17.06 0.04 -10.66
CA ALA A 313 -16.09 -0.50 -11.61
C ALA A 313 -15.54 -1.86 -11.16
N ALA A 314 -15.44 -2.10 -9.85
CA ALA A 314 -14.99 -3.37 -9.30
C ALA A 314 -16.01 -4.47 -9.57
N LEU A 315 -17.29 -4.21 -9.29
CA LEU A 315 -18.37 -5.14 -9.60
C LEU A 315 -18.52 -5.36 -11.11
N ALA A 316 -18.35 -4.32 -11.93
CA ALA A 316 -18.38 -4.45 -13.39
C ALA A 316 -17.31 -5.41 -13.91
N LYS A 317 -16.09 -5.37 -13.34
CA LYS A 317 -15.00 -6.30 -13.66
C LYS A 317 -15.40 -7.74 -13.31
N LYS A 318 -15.92 -7.97 -12.09
CA LYS A 318 -16.38 -9.29 -11.64
C LYS A 318 -17.50 -9.86 -12.50
N VAL A 319 -18.53 -9.06 -12.79
CA VAL A 319 -19.65 -9.49 -13.64
C VAL A 319 -19.19 -9.84 -15.05
N LYS A 320 -18.26 -9.07 -15.62
CA LYS A 320 -17.69 -9.36 -16.95
C LYS A 320 -16.91 -10.68 -16.96
N VAL A 321 -16.14 -10.93 -15.90
CA VAL A 321 -15.42 -12.18 -15.71
C VAL A 321 -16.41 -13.35 -15.61
N TYR A 322 -17.45 -13.23 -14.77
CA TYR A 322 -18.50 -14.23 -14.62
C TYR A 322 -19.24 -14.51 -15.94
N ALA A 323 -19.60 -13.46 -16.69
CA ALA A 323 -20.22 -13.59 -18.01
C ALA A 323 -19.34 -14.40 -18.97
N ARG A 324 -18.04 -14.14 -18.98
CA ARG A 324 -17.08 -14.86 -19.82
C ARG A 324 -17.00 -16.34 -19.42
N ARG A 325 -17.01 -16.64 -18.12
CA ARG A 325 -17.02 -18.03 -17.61
C ARG A 325 -18.28 -18.76 -18.06
N MET A 326 -19.44 -18.13 -17.91
CA MET A 326 -20.71 -18.72 -18.32
C MET A 326 -20.79 -18.99 -19.83
N ALA A 327 -20.24 -18.08 -20.65
CA ALA A 327 -20.15 -18.27 -22.09
C ALA A 327 -19.20 -19.44 -22.45
N ALA A 328 -18.02 -19.51 -21.84
CA ALA A 328 -17.05 -20.58 -22.10
C ALA A 328 -17.58 -21.97 -21.69
N ALA A 329 -18.26 -22.07 -20.54
CA ALA A 329 -18.87 -23.32 -20.10
C ALA A 329 -20.01 -23.77 -21.01
N ALA A 330 -20.80 -22.82 -21.54
CA ALA A 330 -21.86 -23.14 -22.51
C ALA A 330 -21.27 -23.66 -23.84
N GLU A 331 -20.19 -23.05 -24.34
CA GLU A 331 -19.48 -23.49 -25.56
C GLU A 331 -18.90 -24.90 -25.42
N ASP A 332 -18.37 -25.26 -24.24
CA ASP A 332 -17.84 -26.60 -23.97
C ASP A 332 -18.97 -27.66 -23.87
N SER A 333 -20.08 -27.30 -23.23
CA SER A 333 -21.26 -28.20 -23.13
C SER A 333 -21.95 -28.47 -24.48
N ASP A 334 -22.01 -27.46 -25.36
CA ASP A 334 -22.62 -27.58 -26.70
C ASP A 334 -21.71 -28.37 -27.66
N ALA A 335 -20.41 -28.46 -27.36
CA ALA A 335 -19.46 -29.28 -28.12
C ALA A 335 -19.55 -30.78 -27.78
N GLU A 336 -19.90 -31.15 -26.55
CA GLU A 336 -20.11 -32.55 -26.15
C GLU A 336 -21.45 -33.12 -26.64
N GLU A 337 -22.49 -32.31 -26.84
CA GLU A 337 -23.82 -32.78 -27.30
C GLU A 337 -23.87 -33.10 -28.82
N VAL A 338 -22.88 -32.69 -29.61
CA VAL A 338 -22.84 -32.91 -31.08
C VAL A 338 -22.20 -34.25 -31.49
N VAL A 339 -21.80 -35.07 -30.53
CA VAL A 339 -21.21 -36.40 -30.77
C VAL A 339 -22.19 -37.51 -30.38
N ASP A 340 -23.32 -37.62 -31.09
CA ASP A 340 -24.15 -38.84 -31.11
C ASP A 340 -24.82 -39.08 -32.48
#